data_AF-A0A6V8CYE8-F1
#
_entry.id   AF-A0A6V8CYE8-F1
#
_cell.length_a   1.000
_cell.length_b   1.000
_cell.length_c   1.000
_cell.angle_alpha   90.00
_cell.angle_beta   90.00
_cell.angle_gamma   90.00
#
_symmetry.space_group_name_H-M   'P 1'
#
loop_
_entity.id
_entity.type
_entity.pdbx_description
1 polymer ?
#
loop_
_entity_poly.entity_id
_entity_poly.type
_entity_poly.pdbx_seq_one_letter_code
_entity_poly.pdbx_strand_id
1 'polypeptide(L)' 'MKPGKQRKAHFNAAMHEKRKRLSARLQLEKPDSRFDGVRTVTVRVGDTVKVVRGDLSNGGKR' A
#
# COMPACT_ATOMS: atom_id res chain seq x y z
N MET A 1 -1.67 0.22 -25.36
CA MET A 1 -1.55 -0.44 -24.04
C MET A 1 -2.53 -1.60 -23.99
N LYS A 2 -2.09 -2.87 -23.92
CA LYS A 2 -2.99 -4.05 -24.02
C LYS A 2 -3.39 -4.54 -22.61
N PRO A 3 -4.68 -4.51 -22.21
CA PRO A 3 -5.10 -4.88 -20.85
C PRO A 3 -4.71 -6.31 -20.45
N GLY A 4 -4.82 -7.27 -21.37
CA GLY A 4 -4.43 -8.66 -21.11
C GLY A 4 -2.93 -8.81 -20.80
N LYS A 5 -2.07 -8.05 -21.50
CA LYS A 5 -0.62 -8.06 -21.23
C LYS A 5 -0.30 -7.43 -19.87
N GLN A 6 -1.01 -6.37 -19.49
CA GLN A 6 -0.82 -5.74 -18.17
C GLN A 6 -1.21 -6.66 -17.02
N ARG A 7 -2.36 -7.34 -17.11
CA ARG A 7 -2.79 -8.30 -16.09
C ARG A 7 -1.80 -9.46 -15.98
N LYS A 8 -1.38 -10.05 -17.10
CA LYS A 8 -0.38 -11.14 -17.11
C LYS A 8 0.94 -10.71 -16.44
N ALA A 9 1.45 -9.51 -16.78
CA ALA A 9 2.63 -8.95 -16.14
C ALA A 9 2.43 -8.67 -14.65
N HIS A 10 1.20 -8.32 -14.24
CA HIS A 10 0.89 -8.13 -12.83
C HIS A 10 0.93 -9.46 -12.05
N PHE A 11 0.20 -10.48 -12.50
CA PHE A 11 0.12 -11.75 -11.77
C PHE A 11 1.44 -12.54 -11.76
N ASN A 12 2.20 -12.50 -12.86
CA ASN A 12 3.41 -13.31 -13.05
C ASN A 12 4.73 -12.58 -12.73
N ALA A 13 4.65 -11.41 -12.08
CA ALA A 13 5.82 -10.63 -11.72
C ALA A 13 6.81 -11.36 -10.80
N ALA A 14 8.10 -11.01 -10.89
CA ALA A 14 9.12 -11.53 -9.98
C ALA A 14 8.89 -11.04 -8.54
N MET A 15 9.45 -11.73 -7.55
CA MET A 15 9.19 -11.45 -6.13
C MET A 15 9.57 -10.01 -5.73
N HIS A 16 10.71 -9.49 -6.22
CA HIS A 16 11.15 -8.14 -5.91
C HIS A 16 10.23 -7.06 -6.51
N GLU A 17 9.56 -7.35 -7.62
CA GLU A 17 8.54 -6.47 -8.22
C GLU A 17 7.24 -6.55 -7.44
N LYS A 18 6.80 -7.76 -7.05
CA LYS A 18 5.60 -7.96 -6.23
C LYS A 18 5.67 -7.20 -4.92
N ARG A 19 6.84 -7.19 -4.25
CA ARG A 19 7.05 -6.43 -3.00
C ARG A 19 6.79 -4.94 -3.16
N LYS A 20 7.26 -4.30 -4.24
CA LYS A 20 7.05 -2.87 -4.50
C LYS A 20 5.56 -2.49 -4.67
N ARG A 21 4.72 -3.46 -5.04
CA ARG A 21 3.27 -3.25 -5.23
C ARG A 21 2.47 -3.28 -3.92
N LEU A 22 3.04 -3.81 -2.84
CA LEU A 22 2.46 -3.74 -1.49
C LEU A 22 2.74 -2.37 -0.85
N SER A 23 2.41 -1.29 -1.56
CA SER A 23 2.58 0.07 -1.08
C SER A 23 1.25 0.69 -0.67
N ALA A 24 1.28 1.46 0.42
CA ALA A 24 0.15 2.19 0.97
C ALA A 24 0.50 3.67 1.11
N ARG A 25 -0.52 4.54 1.20
CA ARG A 25 -0.29 5.95 1.52
C ARG A 25 0.25 6.10 2.93
N LEU A 26 1.26 6.95 3.06
CA LEU A 26 1.77 7.32 4.37
C LEU A 26 0.76 8.23 5.06
N GLN A 27 0.31 7.83 6.23
CA GLN A 27 -0.56 8.61 7.10
C GLN A 27 0.11 8.65 8.47
N LEU A 28 0.71 9.79 8.78
CA LEU A 28 1.31 10.04 10.09
C LEU A 28 0.37 10.92 10.89
N GLU A 29 0.19 10.60 12.17
CA GLU A 29 -0.56 11.46 13.09
C GLU A 29 0.16 12.79 13.34
N LYS A 30 1.49 12.76 13.31
CA LYS A 30 2.35 13.94 13.44
C LYS A 30 3.28 14.03 12.22
N PRO A 31 3.44 15.21 11.61
CA PRO A 31 4.43 15.41 10.55
C PRO A 31 5.82 15.01 11.05
N ASP A 32 6.55 14.24 10.24
CA ASP A 32 7.92 13.82 10.52
C ASP A 32 8.77 14.17 9.31
N SER A 33 9.75 15.04 9.52
CA SER A 33 10.58 15.61 8.45
C SER A 33 11.36 14.55 7.66
N ARG A 34 11.58 13.37 8.25
CA ARG A 34 12.23 12.23 7.56
C ARG A 34 11.42 11.72 6.38
N PHE A 35 10.12 11.98 6.37
CA PHE A 35 9.20 11.52 5.33
C PHE A 35 8.65 12.67 4.49
N ASP A 36 9.28 13.85 4.55
CA ASP A 36 8.90 14.98 3.71
C ASP A 36 9.00 14.60 2.22
N GLY A 37 7.93 14.87 1.48
CA GLY A 37 7.80 14.51 0.07
C GLY A 37 7.44 13.04 -0.20
N VAL A 38 7.42 12.16 0.79
CA VAL A 38 7.09 10.74 0.62
C VAL A 38 5.59 10.52 0.74
N ARG A 39 4.92 10.25 -0.40
CA ARG A 39 3.46 9.99 -0.42
C ARG A 39 3.08 8.56 -0.04
N THR A 40 3.92 7.59 -0.40
CA THR A 40 3.61 6.16 -0.30
C THR A 40 4.81 5.36 0.13
N VAL A 41 4.60 4.38 1.00
CA VAL A 41 5.63 3.49 1.54
C VAL A 41 5.23 2.04 1.30
N THR A 42 6.22 1.14 1.16
CA THR A 42 5.95 -0.30 1.11
C THR A 42 5.70 -0.80 2.52
N VAL A 43 4.56 -1.45 2.76
CA VAL A 43 4.17 -1.96 4.07
C VAL A 43 5.06 -3.13 4.46
N ARG A 44 5.55 -3.13 5.70
CA ARG A 44 6.37 -4.21 6.28
C ARG A 44 5.75 -4.76 7.55
N VAL A 45 6.21 -5.95 7.94
CA VAL A 45 5.90 -6.52 9.25
C VAL A 45 6.50 -5.61 10.32
N GLY A 46 5.67 -5.16 11.27
CA GLY A 46 6.04 -4.22 12.32
C GLY A 46 5.47 -2.81 12.14
N ASP A 47 4.96 -2.47 10.95
CA ASP A 47 4.30 -1.18 10.73
C ASP A 47 2.89 -1.17 11.35
N THR A 48 2.54 -0.08 12.05
CA THR A 48 1.17 0.18 12.49
C THR A 48 0.36 0.75 11.33
N VAL A 49 -0.76 0.12 10.99
CA VAL A 49 -1.62 0.52 9.86
C VAL A 49 -3.06 0.77 10.29
N LYS A 50 -3.74 1.68 9.58
CA LYS A 50 -5.18 1.93 9.72
C LYS A 50 -5.93 1.46 8.47
N VAL A 51 -7.03 0.74 8.67
CA VAL A 51 -7.93 0.33 7.58
C VAL A 51 -8.85 1.49 7.19
N VAL A 52 -8.83 1.90 5.93
CA VAL A 52 -9.56 3.09 5.42
C VAL A 52 -10.81 2.74 4.61
N ARG A 53 -10.93 1.49 4.14
CA ARG A 53 -12.05 0.99 3.31
C ARG A 53 -12.40 -0.45 3.69
N GLY A 54 -13.66 -0.83 3.45
CA GLY A 54 -14.20 -2.16 3.77
C GLY A 54 -14.82 -2.25 5.17
N ASP A 55 -15.30 -3.45 5.53
CA ASP A 55 -16.09 -3.70 6.74
C ASP A 55 -15.34 -3.34 8.04
N LEU A 56 -14.01 -3.42 8.05
CA LEU A 56 -13.16 -3.09 9.21
C LEU A 56 -12.76 -1.61 9.26
N SER A 57 -13.26 -0.77 8.37
CA SER A 57 -12.98 0.67 8.41
C SER A 57 -13.82 1.39 9.47
N ASN A 58 -13.28 2.46 10.07
CA ASN A 58 -13.99 3.35 11.00
C ASN A 58 -14.71 2.69 12.19
N GLY A 59 -14.07 1.69 12.81
CA GLY A 59 -14.59 1.06 14.04
C GLY A 59 -15.50 -0.13 13.81
N GLY A 60 -15.54 -0.70 12.59
CA GLY A 60 -16.12 -2.02 12.35
C GLY A 60 -17.60 -2.11 12.71
N LYS A 61 -18.37 -1.03 12.53
CA LYS A 61 -19.83 -1.08 12.71
C LYS A 61 -20.44 -1.89 11.57
N ARG A 62 -20.71 -3.15 11.85
CA ARG A 62 -21.88 -3.86 11.32
C ARG A 62 -23.00 -3.70 12.33
#